data_AF-A0A1G3AJ66-F1
#
_entry.id   AF-A0A1G3AJ66-F1
#
_cell.length_a   1.000
_cell.length_b   1.000
_cell.length_c   1.000
_cell.angle_alpha   90.00
_cell.angle_beta   90.00
_cell.angle_gamma   90.00
#
_symmetry.space_group_name_H-M   'P 1'
#
loop_
_entity.id
_entity.type
_entity.pdbx_description
1 polymer ?
#
loop_
_entity_poly.entity_id
_entity_poly.type
_entity_poly.pdbx_seq_one_letter_code
_entity_poly.pdbx_strand_id
1 'polypeptide(L)' 'MAFVFQHWKDDFWVRRDVQVGREQGGMVEVLNGIPEGATVVSRGAFMLKSDILREKMGAGCAD' A
#
# COMPACT_ATOMS: atom_id res chain seq x y z
N MET A 1 11.15 -1.77 -8.74
CA MET A 1 10.73 -0.68 -7.85
C MET A 1 9.88 -1.26 -6.73
N ALA A 2 10.18 -0.90 -5.49
CA ALA A 2 9.42 -1.31 -4.31
C ALA A 2 8.25 -0.35 -4.06
N PHE A 3 7.17 -0.84 -3.47
CA PHE A 3 6.02 -0.02 -3.11
C PHE A 3 5.37 -0.55 -1.84
N VAL A 4 4.65 0.33 -1.15
CA VAL A 4 3.82 0.01 0.01
C VAL A 4 2.40 0.53 -0.19
N PHE A 5 1.46 0.00 0.58
CA PHE A 5 0.16 0.63 0.74
C PHE A 5 0.17 1.43 2.04
N GLN A 6 0.02 2.74 1.93
CA GLN A 6 -0.05 3.67 3.04
C GLN A 6 -1.51 3.92 3.39
N HIS A 7 -1.85 3.89 4.68
CA HIS A 7 -3.16 4.31 5.17
C HIS A 7 -3.35 5.79 4.89
N TRP A 8 -4.49 6.15 4.32
CA TRP A 8 -4.78 7.54 3.98
C TRP A 8 -5.92 8.12 4.80
N LYS A 9 -7.12 7.54 4.71
CA LYS A 9 -8.30 7.98 5.45
C LYS A 9 -9.32 6.85 5.53
N ASP A 10 -10.03 6.73 6.65
CA ASP A 10 -11.06 5.72 6.86
C ASP A 10 -10.52 4.32 6.51
N ASP A 11 -11.13 3.60 5.57
CA ASP A 11 -10.65 2.29 5.09
C ASP A 11 -9.83 2.39 3.79
N PHE A 12 -9.47 3.60 3.35
CA PHE A 12 -8.73 3.82 2.11
C PHE A 12 -7.21 3.72 2.29
N TRP A 13 -6.61 2.99 1.37
CA TRP A 13 -5.16 2.77 1.27
C TRP A 13 -4.65 3.20 -0.10
N VAL A 14 -3.51 3.88 -0.13
CA VAL A 14 -2.91 4.39 -1.37
C VAL A 14 -1.58 3.71 -1.62
N ARG A 15 -1.37 3.26 -2.87
CA ARG A 15 -0.06 2.76 -3.30
C ARG A 15 0.94 3.91 -3.36
N ARG A 16 2.07 3.74 -2.68
CA ARG A 16 3.21 4.65 -2.73
C ARG A 16 4.43 3.87 -3.17
N ASP A 17 5.07 4.33 -4.23
CA ASP A 17 6.39 3.82 -4.58
C ASP A 17 7.40 4.37 -3.56
N VAL A 18 8.31 3.50 -3.13
CA VAL A 18 9.30 3.83 -2.09
C VAL A 18 10.70 3.50 -2.55
N GLN A 19 11.66 4.28 -2.06
CA GLN A 19 13.06 3.95 -2.15
C GLN A 19 13.46 3.19 -0.88
N VAL A 20 13.94 1.96 -1.06
CA VAL A 20 14.36 1.09 0.03
C VAL A 20 15.88 1.12 0.19
N GLY A 21 16.33 1.02 1.44
CA GLY A 21 17.72 0.94 1.85
C GLY A 21 18.10 -0.48 2.24
N ARG A 22 18.80 -0.61 3.36
CA ARG A 22 19.27 -1.92 3.85
C ARG A 22 18.12 -2.78 4.38
N GLU A 23 18.23 -4.08 4.20
CA GLU A 23 17.37 -5.08 4.83
C GLU A 23 18.14 -5.81 5.93
N GLN A 24 17.61 -5.82 7.16
CA GLN A 24 18.21 -6.49 8.30
C GLN A 24 17.13 -6.97 9.29
N GLY A 25 17.28 -8.20 9.78
CA GLY A 25 16.39 -8.75 10.81
C GLY A 25 14.91 -8.84 10.40
N GLY A 26 14.63 -9.01 9.10
CA GLY A 26 13.26 -9.03 8.57
C GLY A 26 12.60 -7.65 8.47
N MET A 27 13.37 -6.57 8.65
CA MET A 27 12.95 -5.19 8.43
C MET A 27 13.68 -4.61 7.23
N VAL A 28 12.98 -3.78 6.46
CA VAL A 28 13.53 -3.05 5.31
C VAL A 28 13.51 -1.57 5.64
N GLU A 29 14.66 -0.91 5.51
CA GLU A 29 14.78 0.53 5.65
C GLU A 29 14.07 1.24 4.49
N VAL A 30 13.27 2.27 4.80
CA VAL A 30 12.64 3.15 3.81
C VAL A 30 13.36 4.48 3.83
N LEU A 31 14.04 4.80 2.73
CA LEU A 31 14.83 6.02 2.58
C LEU A 31 13.97 7.21 2.12
N ASN A 32 12.94 6.93 1.31
CA ASN A 32 12.04 7.97 0.77
C ASN A 32 10.73 7.36 0.25
N GLY A 33 9.71 8.20 0.04
CA GLY A 33 8.44 7.86 -0.61
C GLY A 33 7.21 7.87 0.30
N ILE A 34 7.40 7.97 1.63
CA ILE A 34 6.34 8.13 2.63
C ILE A 34 6.84 8.99 3.81
N PRO A 35 5.96 9.73 4.51
CA PRO A 35 6.33 10.51 5.68
C PRO A 35 6.63 9.61 6.91
N GLU A 36 7.40 10.15 7.85
CA GLU A 36 7.61 9.52 9.15
C GLU A 36 6.27 9.34 9.89
N GLY A 37 6.13 8.22 10.62
CA GLY A 37 4.88 7.86 11.30
C GLY A 37 3.78 7.34 10.37
N ALA A 38 4.02 7.20 9.07
CA ALA A 38 3.06 6.60 8.15
C ALA A 38 2.70 5.16 8.56
N THR A 39 1.41 4.88 8.64
CA THR A 39 0.91 3.51 8.80
C THR A 39 0.91 2.81 7.45
N VAL A 40 1.55 1.65 7.37
CA VAL A 40 1.67 0.86 6.14
C VAL A 40 1.29 -0.59 6.36
N VAL A 41 0.87 -1.26 5.29
CA VAL A 41 0.56 -2.69 5.32
C VAL A 41 1.86 -3.48 5.25
N SER A 42 2.22 -4.16 6.35
CA SER A 42 3.43 -5.00 6.44
C SER A 42 3.15 -6.51 6.32
N ARG A 43 1.91 -6.94 6.53
CA ARG A 43 1.46 -8.34 6.41
C ARG A 43 0.11 -8.40 5.69
N GLY A 44 -0.11 -9.43 4.89
CA GLY A 44 -1.39 -9.61 4.20
C GLY A 44 -1.64 -8.69 3.00
N ALA A 45 -0.62 -8.00 2.48
CA ALA A 45 -0.72 -7.12 1.31
C ALA A 45 -1.27 -7.80 0.03
N PHE A 46 -1.26 -9.14 -0.01
CA PHE A 46 -1.91 -9.93 -1.06
C PHE A 46 -3.44 -9.84 -1.03
N MET A 47 -4.06 -9.77 0.16
CA MET A 47 -5.53 -9.70 0.29
C MET A 47 -6.07 -8.32 -0.11
N LEU A 48 -5.34 -7.24 0.17
CA LEU A 48 -5.71 -5.88 -0.28
C LEU A 48 -5.81 -5.74 -1.80
N LYS A 49 -5.06 -6.53 -2.58
CA LYS A 49 -5.24 -6.52 -4.04
C LYS A 49 -6.62 -7.03 -4.47
N SER A 50 -7.19 -8.01 -3.76
CA SER A 50 -8.46 -8.64 -4.14
C SER A 50 -9.68 -7.77 -3.79
N ASP A 51 -9.65 -7.05 -2.67
CA ASP A 51 -10.75 -6.16 -2.27
C ASP A 51 -10.71 -4.81 -3.02
N ILE A 52 -9.52 -4.24 -3.25
CA ILE A 52 -9.38 -3.00 -4.04
C ILE A 52 -9.81 -3.22 -5.51
N LEU A 53 -9.61 -4.41 -6.09
CA LEU A 53 -10.11 -4.74 -7.43
C LEU A 53 -11.63 -4.93 -7.46
N ARG A 54 -12.24 -5.39 -6.37
CA ARG A 54 -13.69 -5.56 -6.28
C ARG A 54 -14.42 -4.23 -6.30
N GLU A 55 -13.93 -3.19 -5.61
CA GLU A 55 -14.55 -1.85 -5.66
C GLU A 55 -14.43 -1.18 -7.03
N LYS A 56 -13.34 -1.41 -7.79
CA LYS A 56 -13.22 -0.85 -9.15
C LYS A 56 -14.10 -1.53 -10.21
N MET A 57 -14.64 -2.72 -9.92
CA MET A 57 -15.58 -3.45 -10.79
C MET A 57 -17.05 -3.16 -10.44
N GLY A 58 -17.33 -2.17 -9.58
CA GLY A 58 -18.68 -1.76 -9.17
C GLY A 58 -19.15 -0.43 -9.76
N ALA A 59 -18.33 0.26 -10.56
CA ALA A 59 -18.71 1.51 -11.25
C ALA A 59 -18.89 1.25 -12.75
N GLY A 60 -19.89 0.43 -13.07
CA GLY A 60 -20.25 0.09 -14.44
C GLY A 60 -21.73 -0.25 -14.51
N CYS A 61 -22.60 0.65 -14.07
CA CYS A 61 -23.96 0.66 -14.59
C CYS A 61 -23.84 1.12 -16.06
N ALA A 62 -23.98 0.17 -16.98
CA ALA A 62 -24.41 0.47 -18.32
C ALA A 62 -25.79 1.11 -18.23
N ASP A 63 -25.89 2.36 -18.67
CA ASP A 63 -27.08 2.89 -19.32
C ASP A 63 -26.84 2.79 -20.83
#